data_AF-A0A5M9MJL2-F1
#
_entry.id   AF-A0A5M9MJL2-F1
#
_cell.length_a   1.000
_cell.length_b   1.000
_cell.length_c   1.000
_cell.angle_alpha   90.00
_cell.angle_beta   90.00
_cell.angle_gamma   90.00
#
_symmetry.space_group_name_H-M   'P 1'
#
loop_
_entity.id
_entity.type
_entity.pdbx_description
1 polymer ?
#
loop_
_entity_poly.entity_id
_entity_poly.type
_entity_poly.pdbx_seq_one_letter_code
_entity_poly.pdbx_strand_id
1 'polypeptide(L)'
;MDDARRALRAGIDMKHNISEDLPPVFQSSTEKKYHLNPSDIEEIRRLRLSDPMMWSRWKLAKRFDCSPVFVAMCNRDGAQNVEWLEKTANYGKSLGGALNKREGGLLHSLYLQLYSIRWCSL
;
A
#
# COMPACT_ATOMS: atom_id res chain seq x y z
N MET A 1 -1.04 -35.01 -16.07
CA MET A 1 -1.02 -33.53 -16.00
C MET A 1 -0.87 -33.06 -17.43
N ASP A 2 -1.98 -33.03 -18.16
CA ASP A 2 -2.00 -33.06 -19.64
C ASP A 2 -2.87 -31.91 -20.19
N ASP A 3 -2.59 -30.68 -19.74
CA ASP A 3 -3.20 -29.51 -20.38
C ASP A 3 -2.42 -29.19 -21.66
N ALA A 4 -3.01 -29.52 -22.82
CA ALA A 4 -2.44 -29.23 -24.13
C ALA A 4 -2.10 -27.74 -24.34
N ARG A 5 -2.83 -26.82 -23.69
CA ARG A 5 -2.53 -25.37 -23.76
C ARG A 5 -1.19 -25.04 -23.13
N ARG A 6 -0.76 -25.80 -22.10
CA ARG A 6 0.54 -25.63 -21.45
C ARG A 6 1.68 -26.08 -22.35
N ALA A 7 1.49 -27.19 -23.09
CA ALA A 7 2.48 -27.71 -24.03
C ALA A 7 2.74 -26.74 -25.19
N LEU A 8 1.69 -26.09 -25.72
CA LEU A 8 1.81 -25.10 -26.79
C LEU A 8 2.58 -23.82 -26.36
N ARG A 9 2.52 -23.45 -25.08
CA ARG A 9 3.24 -22.28 -24.53
C ARG A 9 4.71 -22.57 -24.20
N ALA A 10 5.01 -23.79 -23.76
CA ALA A 10 6.36 -24.19 -23.36
C ALA A 10 7.43 -24.02 -24.45
N GLY A 11 7.06 -24.06 -25.74
CA GLY A 11 7.97 -23.84 -26.85
C GLY A 11 8.38 -22.37 -27.06
N ILE A 12 7.64 -21.41 -26.50
CA ILE A 12 7.88 -19.96 -26.65
C ILE A 12 8.81 -19.44 -25.54
N ASP A 13 8.78 -20.08 -24.37
CA ASP A 13 9.43 -19.62 -23.14
C ASP A 13 10.98 -19.69 -23.17
N MET A 14 11.58 -20.42 -24.12
CA MET A 14 13.03 -20.69 -24.11
C MET A 14 13.91 -19.57 -24.72
N LYS A 15 13.34 -18.50 -25.28
CA LYS A 15 14.11 -17.51 -26.06
C LYS A 15 14.35 -16.16 -25.38
N HIS A 16 13.69 -15.86 -24.26
CA HIS A 16 13.82 -14.55 -23.62
C HIS A 16 14.19 -14.72 -22.14
N ASN A 17 15.30 -14.10 -21.72
CA ASN A 17 15.57 -13.79 -20.31
C ASN A 17 14.65 -12.63 -19.90
N ILE A 18 13.35 -12.95 -19.82
CA ILE A 18 12.25 -11.99 -19.67
C ILE A 18 12.48 -11.10 -18.43
N SER A 19 13.13 -11.59 -17.38
CA SER A 19 13.32 -10.87 -16.12
C SER A 19 14.12 -9.56 -16.21
N GLU A 20 15.04 -9.42 -17.18
CA GLU A 20 15.85 -8.20 -17.33
C GLU A 20 15.22 -7.17 -18.28
N ASP A 21 14.36 -7.63 -19.20
CA ASP A 21 13.66 -6.80 -20.19
C ASP A 21 12.28 -6.32 -19.69
N LEU A 22 11.86 -6.71 -18.48
CA LEU A 22 10.63 -6.21 -17.88
C LEU A 22 10.78 -4.74 -17.45
N PRO A 23 9.73 -3.92 -17.60
CA PRO A 23 9.73 -2.60 -16.99
C PRO A 23 9.95 -2.74 -15.47
N PRO A 24 10.69 -1.81 -14.85
CA PRO A 24 11.01 -1.90 -13.44
C PRO A 24 9.73 -1.95 -12.61
N VAL A 25 9.64 -2.97 -11.75
CA VAL A 25 8.52 -3.11 -10.81
C VAL A 25 8.60 -1.96 -9.81
N PHE A 26 7.47 -1.27 -9.59
CA PHE A 26 7.37 -0.13 -8.68
C PHE A 26 7.81 -0.44 -7.24
N GLN A 27 7.84 -1.72 -6.85
CA GLN A 27 8.26 -2.18 -5.53
C GLN A 27 9.16 -3.41 -5.67
N SER A 28 10.43 -3.27 -5.29
CA SER A 28 11.30 -4.43 -5.06
C SER A 28 10.83 -5.20 -3.82
N SER A 29 10.83 -6.53 -3.88
CA SER A 29 10.57 -7.36 -2.71
C SER A 29 11.61 -7.09 -1.63
N THR A 30 11.20 -6.50 -0.51
CA THR A 30 12.06 -6.34 0.66
C THR A 30 12.29 -7.72 1.32
N GLU A 31 13.53 -8.03 1.67
CA GLU A 31 13.87 -9.25 2.40
C GLU A 31 13.14 -9.32 3.74
N LYS A 32 12.53 -10.48 4.03
CA LYS A 32 11.75 -10.67 5.26
C LYS A 32 12.70 -10.93 6.43
N LYS A 33 12.75 -10.00 7.38
CA LYS A 33 13.52 -10.17 8.62
C LYS A 33 12.64 -10.72 9.75
N TYR A 34 13.12 -11.75 10.44
CA TYR A 34 12.43 -12.42 11.56
C TYR A 34 13.28 -12.38 12.84
N HIS A 35 13.64 -11.17 13.28
CA HIS A 35 14.57 -10.96 14.41
C HIS A 35 13.87 -10.68 15.76
N LEU A 36 12.55 -10.56 15.77
CA LEU A 36 11.79 -10.20 16.96
C LEU A 36 11.51 -11.40 17.85
N ASN A 37 11.70 -11.20 19.16
CA ASN A 37 11.40 -12.19 20.17
C ASN A 37 9.96 -12.05 20.70
N PRO A 38 9.41 -13.09 21.36
CA PRO A 38 8.09 -12.99 21.99
C PRO A 38 7.98 -11.85 23.03
N SER A 39 9.07 -11.53 23.72
CA SER A 39 9.15 -10.41 24.67
C SER A 39 8.89 -9.06 23.98
N ASP A 40 9.43 -8.85 22.78
CA ASP A 40 9.26 -7.60 22.03
C ASP A 40 7.81 -7.43 21.57
N ILE A 41 7.16 -8.54 21.20
CA ILE A 41 5.74 -8.55 20.82
C ILE A 41 4.87 -8.11 22.01
N GLU A 42 5.19 -8.55 23.21
CA GLU A 42 4.45 -8.17 24.42
C GLU A 42 4.70 -6.70 24.79
N GLU A 43 5.92 -6.20 24.62
CA GLU A 43 6.20 -4.76 24.78
C GLU A 43 5.42 -3.92 23.75
N ILE A 44 5.37 -4.34 22.48
CA ILE A 44 4.59 -3.69 21.43
C ILE A 44 3.11 -3.59 21.82
N ARG A 45 2.53 -4.67 22.37
CA ARG A 45 1.14 -4.68 22.84
C ARG A 45 0.93 -3.73 24.00
N ARG A 46 1.78 -3.81 25.03
CA ARG A 46 1.72 -2.95 26.21
C ARG A 46 1.81 -1.46 25.85
N LEU A 47 2.72 -1.08 24.96
CA LEU A 47 2.89 0.31 24.53
C LEU A 47 1.65 0.84 23.79
N ARG A 48 1.05 0.04 22.91
CA ARG A 48 -0.16 0.44 22.18
C ARG A 48 -1.41 0.49 23.04
N LEU A 49 -1.51 -0.35 24.07
CA LEU A 49 -2.58 -0.28 25.06
C LEU A 49 -2.44 0.97 25.93
N SER A 50 -1.22 1.39 26.25
CA SER A 50 -0.99 2.57 27.10
C SER A 50 -1.37 3.89 26.44
N ASP A 51 -0.86 4.18 25.25
CA ASP A 51 -1.21 5.39 24.49
C ASP A 51 -1.07 5.13 22.98
N PRO A 52 -2.18 4.86 22.28
CA PRO A 52 -2.16 4.56 20.85
C PRO A 52 -1.88 5.78 19.96
N MET A 53 -2.01 7.01 20.48
CA MET A 53 -1.70 8.24 19.75
C MET A 53 -0.19 8.49 19.77
N MET A 54 0.44 8.35 20.94
CA MET A 54 1.89 8.48 21.10
C MET A 54 2.66 7.30 20.48
N TRP A 55 2.14 6.07 20.63
CA TRP A 55 2.74 4.83 20.11
C TRP A 55 2.07 4.36 18.82
N SER A 56 2.18 5.20 17.80
CA SER A 56 1.67 4.90 16.46
C SER A 56 2.39 3.69 15.83
N ARG A 57 1.71 3.01 14.89
CA ARG A 57 2.25 1.84 14.17
C ARG A 57 3.63 2.11 13.57
N TRP A 58 3.80 3.30 12.98
CA TRP A 58 5.06 3.73 12.36
C TRP A 58 6.17 3.97 13.37
N LYS A 59 5.84 4.50 14.55
CA LYS A 59 6.84 4.75 15.60
C LYS A 59 7.39 3.45 16.16
N LEU A 60 6.52 2.47 16.39
CA LEU A 60 6.93 1.14 16.84
C LEU A 60 7.68 0.36 15.77
N ALA A 61 7.24 0.43 14.52
CA ALA A 61 7.94 -0.15 13.38
C ALA A 61 9.41 0.31 13.29
N LYS A 62 9.65 1.62 13.51
CA LYS A 62 11.01 2.19 13.54
C LYS A 62 11.82 1.72 14.76
N ARG A 63 11.18 1.64 15.93
CA ARG A 63 11.86 1.25 17.18
C ARG A 63 12.28 -0.23 17.18
N PHE A 64 11.43 -1.08 16.62
CA PHE A 64 11.62 -2.53 16.58
C PHE A 64 12.09 -3.03 15.20
N ASP A 65 12.59 -2.15 14.31
CA ASP A 65 13.00 -2.45 12.92
C ASP A 65 12.10 -3.49 12.22
N CYS A 66 10.80 -3.27 12.25
CA CYS A 66 9.81 -4.23 11.75
C CYS A 66 8.74 -3.55 10.89
N SER A 67 7.98 -4.36 10.15
CA SER A 67 6.95 -3.82 9.25
C SER A 67 5.81 -3.17 10.05
N PRO A 68 5.30 -2.00 9.63
CA PRO A 68 4.09 -1.40 10.21
C PRO A 68 2.87 -2.33 10.14
N VAL A 69 2.84 -3.22 9.14
CA VAL A 69 1.81 -4.26 9.00
C VAL A 69 1.96 -5.31 10.10
N PHE A 70 3.20 -5.72 10.41
CA PHE A 70 3.47 -6.64 11.51
C PHE A 70 2.99 -6.08 12.85
N VAL A 71 3.29 -4.81 13.14
CA VAL A 71 2.78 -4.12 14.34
C VAL A 71 1.26 -4.12 14.40
N ALA A 72 0.57 -3.95 13.27
CA ALA A 72 -0.89 -4.03 13.23
C ALA A 72 -1.41 -5.45 13.55
N MET A 73 -0.74 -6.49 13.04
CA MET A 73 -1.10 -7.89 13.31
C MET A 73 -0.93 -8.28 14.78
N CYS A 74 0.10 -7.78 15.47
CA CYS A 74 0.34 -8.07 16.89
C CYS A 74 -0.79 -7.57 17.81
N ASN A 75 -1.56 -6.58 17.36
CA ASN A 75 -2.53 -5.83 18.17
C ASN A 75 -3.96 -6.02 17.66
N ARG A 76 -4.40 -7.28 17.60
CA ARG A 76 -5.75 -7.64 17.13
C ARG A 76 -6.86 -7.08 18.04
N ASP A 77 -6.55 -6.84 19.32
CA ASP A 77 -7.51 -6.42 20.35
C ASP A 77 -7.57 -4.89 20.55
N GLY A 78 -6.82 -4.13 19.75
CA GLY A 78 -6.73 -2.66 19.83
C GLY A 78 -7.92 -1.91 19.24
N ALA A 79 -9.15 -2.43 19.38
CA ALA A 79 -10.39 -1.81 18.90
C ALA A 79 -10.77 -0.50 19.65
N GLN A 80 -9.94 -0.05 20.59
CA GLN A 80 -10.29 1.04 21.50
C GLN A 80 -10.30 2.44 20.89
N ASN A 81 -9.99 2.61 19.59
CA ASN A 81 -10.07 3.90 18.90
C ASN A 81 -10.71 3.80 17.50
N VAL A 82 -11.71 2.94 17.34
CA VAL A 82 -12.45 2.82 16.06
C VAL A 82 -13.32 4.05 15.79
N GLU A 83 -13.83 4.72 16.82
CA GLU A 83 -14.83 5.78 16.62
C GLU A 83 -14.25 7.02 15.95
N TRP A 84 -13.07 7.49 16.35
CA TRP A 84 -12.45 8.66 15.71
C TRP A 84 -12.03 8.35 14.27
N LEU A 85 -11.48 7.16 14.05
CA LEU A 85 -11.14 6.67 12.71
C LEU A 85 -12.38 6.53 11.82
N GLU A 86 -13.49 6.05 12.36
CA GLU A 86 -14.77 5.94 11.68
C GLU A 86 -15.35 7.33 11.36
N LYS A 87 -15.31 8.27 12.31
CA LYS A 87 -15.71 9.67 12.10
C LYS A 87 -14.87 10.33 11.00
N THR A 88 -13.55 10.18 11.03
CA THR A 88 -12.66 10.69 9.97
C THR A 88 -12.92 10.03 8.63
N ALA A 89 -13.11 8.70 8.60
CA ALA A 89 -13.43 7.98 7.37
C ALA A 89 -14.78 8.41 6.80
N ASN A 90 -15.79 8.62 7.65
CA ASN A 90 -17.10 9.10 7.24
C ASN A 90 -17.05 10.55 6.76
N TYR A 91 -16.28 11.41 7.42
CA TYR A 91 -16.02 12.78 6.97
C TYR A 91 -15.32 12.80 5.59
N GLY A 92 -14.33 11.93 5.37
CA GLY A 92 -13.70 11.78 4.05
C GLY A 92 -14.69 11.31 2.98
N LYS A 93 -15.61 10.38 3.32
CA LYS A 93 -16.66 9.91 2.41
C LYS A 93 -17.69 10.99 2.08
N SER A 94 -18.09 11.82 3.06
CA SER A 94 -19.03 12.92 2.82
C SER A 94 -18.43 13.98 1.90
N LEU A 95 -17.12 14.28 2.05
CA LEU A 95 -16.40 15.16 1.13
C LEU A 95 -16.19 14.54 -0.26
N GLY A 96 -15.75 13.27 -0.32
CA GLY A 96 -15.48 12.55 -1.57
C GLY A 96 -16.74 12.21 -2.37
N GLY A 97 -17.90 12.07 -1.71
CA GLY A 97 -19.19 11.86 -2.37
C GLY A 97 -19.65 13.07 -3.20
N ALA A 98 -19.22 14.28 -2.83
CA ALA A 98 -19.51 15.50 -3.59
C ALA A 98 -18.59 15.70 -4.82
N LEU A 99 -17.39 15.11 -4.81
CA LEU A 99 -16.42 15.20 -5.91
C LEU A 99 -16.55 14.03 -6.90
N ASN A 100 -16.73 12.80 -6.41
CA ASN A 100 -16.86 11.60 -7.26
C ASN A 100 -18.19 11.50 -8.03
N LYS A 101 -19.17 12.38 -7.77
CA LYS A 101 -20.45 12.42 -8.50
C LYS A 101 -20.42 13.32 -9.74
N ARG A 102 -19.34 14.09 -9.97
CA ARG A 102 -19.26 15.07 -11.07
C ARG A 102 -18.18 14.80 -12.12
N GLU A 103 -17.34 13.79 -11.94
CA GLU A 103 -16.23 13.52 -12.85
C GLU A 103 -16.36 12.19 -13.57
N GLY A 104 -17.46 12.10 -14.32
CA GLY A 104 -17.63 11.13 -15.40
C GLY A 104 -17.46 11.74 -16.80
N GLY A 105 -16.83 12.91 -16.97
CA GLY A 105 -16.69 13.43 -18.34
C GLY A 105 -16.02 14.76 -18.66
N LEU A 106 -15.50 15.57 -17.74
CA LEU A 106 -15.08 16.95 -18.10
C LEU A 106 -13.67 17.41 -17.71
N LEU A 107 -12.90 16.66 -16.90
CA LEU A 107 -11.55 17.09 -16.52
C LEU A 107 -10.43 16.71 -17.50
N HIS A 108 -10.67 15.81 -18.47
CA HIS A 108 -9.62 15.45 -19.45
C HIS A 108 -9.43 16.52 -20.53
N SER A 109 -10.45 17.34 -20.83
CA SER A 109 -10.40 18.33 -21.91
C SER A 109 -9.51 19.54 -21.56
N LEU A 110 -9.65 20.07 -20.33
CA LEU A 110 -8.91 21.28 -19.93
C LEU A 110 -7.43 21.01 -19.59
N TYR A 111 -7.08 19.78 -19.20
CA TYR A 111 -5.70 19.43 -18.86
C TYR A 111 -4.79 19.35 -20.10
N LEU A 112 -5.32 18.90 -21.24
CA LEU A 112 -4.58 18.88 -22.52
C LEU A 112 -4.43 20.26 -23.15
N GLN A 113 -5.38 21.18 -22.93
CA GLN A 113 -5.30 22.55 -23.47
C GLN A 113 -4.27 23.43 -22.76
N LEU A 114 -4.09 23.28 -21.44
CA LEU A 114 -3.04 24.03 -20.73
C LEU A 114 -1.62 23.45 -20.94
N TYR A 115 -1.48 22.15 -21.20
CA TYR A 115 -0.15 21.53 -21.38
C TYR A 115 0.43 21.68 -22.79
N SER A 116 -0.40 21.91 -23.83
CA SER A 116 0.10 22.14 -25.20
C SER A 116 0.80 23.50 -25.37
N ILE A 117 0.35 24.54 -24.65
CA ILE A 117 0.88 25.91 -24.83
C ILE A 117 2.25 26.10 -24.15
N ARG A 118 2.57 25.31 -23.12
CA ARG A 118 3.79 25.50 -22.31
C ARG A 118 4.99 24.64 -22.74
N TRP A 119 4.84 23.81 -23.78
CA TRP A 119 5.88 22.89 -24.28
C TRP A 119 6.32 23.15 -25.74
N CYS A 120 6.02 24.34 -26.29
CA CYS A 120 6.51 24.79 -27.61
C CYS A 120 7.45 26.02 -27.55
N SER A 121 8.04 26.34 -26.39
CA SER A 121 8.99 27.47 -26.26
C SER A 121 10.21 27.16 -25.38
N LEU A 122 10.75 25.95 -25.46
CA LEU A 122 12.13 25.65 -25.09
C LEU A 122 12.84 24.95 -26.24
#